data_AF-A0A7W1LYJ8-F1
#
_entry.id   AF-A0A7W1LYJ8-F1
#
_cell.length_a   1.000
_cell.length_b   1.000
_cell.length_c   1.000
_cell.angle_alpha   90.00
_cell.angle_beta   90.00
_cell.angle_gamma   90.00
#
_symmetry.space_group_name_H-M   'P 1'
#
loop_
_entity.id
_entity.type
_entity.pdbx_description
1 polymer ?
#
loop_
_entity_poly.entity_id
_entity_poly.type
_entity_poly.pdbx_seq_one_letter_code
_entity_poly.pdbx_strand_id
1 'polypeptide(L)'
;MRNRLRWRAVCITRKAFCLINLLVFACAFTIKAEETSSNILCRPELAPSRRSELADKLRAITGWRDLGFDQNGALRPGRAQSSGGSPTARDLLGAAVTGKNVLILEDASNRSDVVFCRVNPGRWTKDAAQRPPAYVILIDFADFSRITGDRAALAAFNVGWGLLHEIDHVVHDSVDPQRIGEAGECEDLINRMRRECGLAERVEYYFTLVPGTTASAFMTRLVRLAFEQRTPEQNKKKKRYWLVWDASLVGGFSEDNKIAAVR
;
A
#
# COMPACT_ATOMS: atom_id res chain seq x y z
N MET A 1 35.32 -29.51 -92.01
CA MET A 1 35.50 -30.62 -91.04
C MET A 1 35.67 -30.01 -89.66
N ARG A 2 34.61 -30.06 -88.82
CA ARG A 2 34.41 -31.01 -87.72
C ARG A 2 35.30 -30.75 -86.48
N ASN A 3 34.59 -30.36 -85.43
CA ASN A 3 34.65 -30.87 -84.05
C ASN A 3 35.72 -30.39 -83.04
N ARG A 4 35.16 -29.71 -82.02
CA ARG A 4 35.20 -29.98 -80.56
C ARG A 4 36.57 -30.08 -79.86
N LEU A 5 36.77 -29.20 -78.87
CA LEU A 5 37.11 -29.46 -77.45
C LEU A 5 37.15 -28.07 -76.76
N ARG A 6 36.19 -27.60 -75.94
CA ARG A 6 35.71 -28.01 -74.61
C ARG A 6 36.76 -27.73 -73.50
N TRP A 7 36.36 -26.87 -72.53
CA TRP A 7 36.70 -26.82 -71.08
C TRP A 7 37.30 -25.51 -70.49
N ARG A 8 36.47 -24.92 -69.60
CA ARG A 8 36.75 -24.24 -68.32
C ARG A 8 37.38 -22.84 -68.29
N ALA A 9 36.56 -21.85 -67.92
CA ALA A 9 36.88 -20.89 -66.86
C ALA A 9 35.59 -20.21 -66.35
N VAL A 10 34.89 -20.86 -65.43
CA VAL A 10 33.98 -20.19 -64.47
C VAL A 10 34.55 -20.51 -63.11
N CYS A 11 35.22 -19.55 -62.48
CA CYS A 11 35.39 -19.55 -61.04
C CYS A 11 35.89 -18.18 -60.57
N ILE A 12 35.35 -17.74 -59.42
CA ILE A 12 35.78 -16.60 -58.60
C ILE A 12 35.28 -15.27 -59.21
N THR A 13 34.15 -14.72 -58.77
CA THR A 13 34.10 -13.79 -57.62
C THR A 13 32.68 -13.63 -57.06
N ARG A 14 32.27 -14.46 -56.09
CA ARG A 14 31.05 -14.21 -55.28
C ARG A 14 31.16 -14.79 -53.87
N LYS A 15 32.26 -14.52 -53.16
CA LYS A 15 32.45 -14.95 -51.76
C LYS A 15 33.11 -13.90 -50.84
N ALA A 16 32.88 -12.61 -51.08
CA ALA A 16 33.44 -11.55 -50.23
C ALA A 16 32.42 -10.51 -49.74
N PHE A 17 31.11 -10.78 -49.83
CA PHE A 17 30.07 -9.83 -49.37
C PHE A 17 29.01 -10.44 -48.44
N CYS A 18 29.27 -11.63 -47.88
CA CYS A 18 28.35 -12.31 -46.96
C CYS A 18 28.85 -12.43 -45.52
N LEU A 19 30.02 -11.86 -45.17
CA LEU A 19 30.65 -12.05 -43.86
C LEU A 19 30.72 -10.79 -42.98
N ILE A 20 30.24 -9.63 -43.46
CA ILE A 20 30.21 -8.39 -42.65
C ILE A 20 28.79 -8.07 -42.13
N ASN A 21 27.73 -8.64 -42.72
CA ASN A 21 26.36 -8.45 -42.23
C ASN A 21 25.91 -9.47 -41.16
N LEU A 22 26.76 -10.42 -40.76
CA LEU A 22 26.41 -11.43 -39.75
C LEU A 22 26.99 -11.15 -38.34
N LEU A 23 27.73 -10.07 -38.17
CA LEU A 23 28.40 -9.71 -36.91
C LEU A 23 27.82 -8.46 -36.22
N VAL A 24 26.74 -7.89 -36.76
CA VAL A 24 26.02 -6.74 -36.16
C VAL A 24 24.73 -7.18 -35.45
N PHE A 25 24.32 -8.44 -35.57
CA PHE A 25 23.09 -8.99 -34.96
C PHE A 25 23.35 -9.80 -33.67
N ALA A 26 24.47 -9.57 -32.99
CA ALA A 26 24.82 -10.24 -31.73
C ALA A 26 24.93 -9.27 -30.54
N CYS A 27 24.43 -8.04 -30.66
CA CYS A 27 24.13 -7.18 -29.51
C CYS A 27 22.61 -7.24 -29.22
N ALA A 28 22.07 -8.45 -29.12
CA ALA A 28 20.76 -8.64 -28.52
C ALA A 28 20.90 -8.40 -27.02
N PHE A 29 20.66 -7.15 -26.64
CA PHE A 29 20.46 -6.63 -25.31
C PHE A 29 19.96 -7.68 -24.29
N THR A 30 20.88 -8.31 -23.57
CA THR A 30 20.58 -8.80 -22.22
C THR A 30 20.68 -7.61 -21.27
N ILE A 31 19.81 -6.61 -21.48
CA ILE A 31 19.40 -5.76 -20.35
C ILE A 31 18.54 -6.67 -19.48
N LYS A 32 19.18 -7.52 -18.68
CA LYS A 32 18.55 -8.04 -17.47
C LYS A 32 18.42 -6.81 -16.58
N ALA A 33 17.32 -6.07 -16.78
CA ALA A 33 16.91 -5.05 -15.83
C ALA A 33 16.85 -5.77 -14.49
N GLU A 34 17.77 -5.40 -13.61
CA GLU A 34 17.84 -5.88 -12.25
C GLU A 34 16.45 -5.66 -11.66
N GLU A 35 15.73 -6.76 -11.46
CA GLU A 35 14.38 -6.73 -10.92
C GLU A 35 14.55 -6.34 -9.46
N THR A 36 14.57 -5.04 -9.19
CA THR A 36 14.81 -4.47 -7.87
C THR A 36 13.85 -5.15 -6.91
N SER A 37 14.35 -6.01 -6.03
CA SER A 37 13.50 -6.76 -5.10
C SER A 37 12.70 -5.78 -4.25
N SER A 38 11.37 -5.90 -4.24
CA SER A 38 10.53 -5.10 -3.36
C SER A 38 10.55 -5.70 -1.97
N ASN A 39 10.68 -4.86 -0.96
CA ASN A 39 10.63 -5.28 0.44
C ASN A 39 9.22 -5.39 1.00
N ILE A 40 8.18 -5.09 0.21
CA ILE A 40 6.78 -5.26 0.62
C ILE A 40 6.22 -6.48 -0.08
N LEU A 41 5.91 -7.52 0.69
CA LEU A 41 5.52 -8.84 0.20
C LEU A 41 4.18 -9.26 0.80
N CYS A 42 3.34 -9.91 0.02
CA CYS A 42 2.12 -10.54 0.51
C CYS A 42 2.40 -11.98 0.95
N ARG A 43 1.73 -12.40 2.03
CA ARG A 43 1.52 -13.81 2.31
C ARG A 43 0.77 -14.49 1.16
N PRO A 44 1.06 -15.78 0.85
CA PRO A 44 0.31 -16.54 -0.16
C PRO A 44 -1.20 -16.53 0.08
N GLU A 45 -1.62 -16.53 1.34
CA GLU A 45 -3.02 -16.57 1.79
C GLU A 45 -3.78 -15.25 1.52
N LEU A 46 -3.08 -14.14 1.31
CA LEU A 46 -3.73 -12.87 0.98
C LEU A 46 -4.33 -12.98 -0.43
N ALA A 47 -5.65 -13.06 -0.50
CA ALA A 47 -6.38 -13.33 -1.74
C ALA A 47 -6.09 -12.29 -2.84
N PRO A 48 -6.06 -12.68 -4.12
CA PRO A 48 -5.80 -11.77 -5.23
C PRO A 48 -6.74 -10.55 -5.28
N SER A 49 -8.00 -10.72 -4.89
CA SER A 49 -8.98 -9.62 -4.80
C SER A 49 -8.58 -8.57 -3.77
N ARG A 50 -8.05 -8.99 -2.62
CA ARG A 50 -7.53 -8.09 -1.57
C ARG A 50 -6.27 -7.37 -1.99
N ARG A 51 -5.39 -8.04 -2.73
CA ARG A 51 -4.20 -7.41 -3.35
C ARG A 51 -4.63 -6.33 -4.34
N SER A 52 -5.62 -6.61 -5.19
CA SER A 52 -6.18 -5.63 -6.12
C SER A 52 -6.81 -4.45 -5.38
N GLU A 53 -7.61 -4.71 -4.36
CA GLU A 53 -8.22 -3.67 -3.53
C GLU A 53 -7.17 -2.73 -2.92
N LEU A 54 -6.14 -3.30 -2.27
CA LEU A 54 -5.02 -2.54 -1.71
C LEU A 54 -4.31 -1.72 -2.78
N ALA A 55 -3.96 -2.34 -3.91
CA ALA A 55 -3.30 -1.65 -5.01
C ALA A 55 -4.14 -0.48 -5.49
N ASP A 56 -5.44 -0.67 -5.72
CA ASP A 56 -6.36 0.39 -6.17
C ASP A 56 -6.42 1.57 -5.20
N LYS A 57 -6.50 1.31 -3.90
CA LYS A 57 -6.48 2.37 -2.89
C LYS A 57 -5.14 3.10 -2.87
N LEU A 58 -4.02 2.37 -2.87
CA LEU A 58 -2.70 2.98 -2.89
C LEU A 58 -2.44 3.76 -4.18
N ARG A 59 -2.92 3.30 -5.34
CA ARG A 59 -2.85 4.04 -6.62
C ARG A 59 -3.58 5.37 -6.53
N ALA A 60 -4.78 5.38 -5.96
CA ALA A 60 -5.54 6.60 -5.76
C ALA A 60 -4.83 7.58 -4.81
N ILE A 61 -4.18 7.07 -3.77
CA ILE A 61 -3.45 7.89 -2.79
C ILE A 61 -2.15 8.43 -3.36
N THR A 62 -1.34 7.57 -3.99
CA THR A 62 0.02 7.89 -4.45
C THR A 62 0.05 8.53 -5.84
N GLY A 63 -0.99 8.33 -6.65
CA GLY A 63 -1.00 8.71 -8.06
C GLY A 63 -0.12 7.83 -8.97
N TRP A 64 0.47 6.73 -8.47
CA TRP A 64 1.18 5.76 -9.30
C TRP A 64 0.20 4.88 -10.07
N ARG A 65 0.15 4.99 -11.40
CA ARG A 65 -0.86 4.30 -12.22
C ARG A 65 -0.64 2.79 -12.34
N ASP A 66 0.62 2.40 -12.35
CA ASP A 66 1.09 1.02 -12.54
C ASP A 66 1.40 0.31 -11.21
N LEU A 67 1.12 0.95 -10.06
CA LEU A 67 1.38 0.32 -8.77
C LEU A 67 0.48 -0.91 -8.58
N GLY A 68 1.09 -2.05 -8.30
CA GLY A 68 0.38 -3.31 -8.13
C GLY A 68 1.26 -4.42 -7.56
N PHE A 69 0.63 -5.53 -7.18
CA PHE A 69 1.35 -6.72 -6.71
C PHE A 69 1.69 -7.62 -7.90
N ASP A 70 2.93 -8.10 -7.97
CA ASP A 70 3.33 -9.07 -8.97
C ASP A 70 2.84 -10.49 -8.64
N GLN A 71 3.15 -11.45 -9.51
CA GLN A 71 2.77 -12.87 -9.34
C GLN A 71 3.34 -13.51 -8.06
N ASN A 72 4.44 -12.97 -7.53
CA ASN A 72 5.07 -13.44 -6.30
C ASN A 72 4.51 -12.70 -5.06
N GLY A 73 3.55 -11.79 -5.25
CA GLY A 73 2.96 -10.99 -4.18
C GLY A 73 3.82 -9.80 -3.76
N ALA A 74 4.83 -9.40 -4.53
CA ALA A 74 5.66 -8.25 -4.19
C ALA A 74 5.02 -6.96 -4.73
N LEU A 75 4.93 -5.90 -3.93
CA LEU A 75 4.36 -4.62 -4.35
C LEU A 75 5.36 -3.85 -5.23
N ARG A 76 4.95 -3.48 -6.44
CA ARG A 76 5.78 -2.80 -7.44
C ARG A 76 5.19 -1.43 -7.75
N PRO A 77 5.93 -0.31 -7.60
CA PRO A 77 5.47 1.03 -8.01
C PRO A 77 5.14 1.16 -9.50
N GLY A 78 5.71 0.28 -10.33
CA GLY A 78 5.61 0.33 -11.79
C GLY A 78 6.60 1.31 -12.42
N ARG A 79 6.42 1.61 -13.72
CA ARG A 79 7.32 2.51 -14.48
C ARG A 79 6.66 3.80 -14.93
N ALA A 80 5.33 3.84 -15.01
CA ALA A 80 4.63 5.07 -15.36
C ALA A 80 4.91 6.19 -14.36
N GLN A 81 5.05 7.40 -14.88
CA GLN A 81 5.13 8.61 -14.06
C GLN A 81 3.85 8.77 -13.24
N SER A 82 3.99 9.23 -12.00
CA SER A 82 2.85 9.57 -11.15
C SER A 82 2.05 10.73 -11.74
N SER A 83 0.75 10.73 -11.51
CA SER A 83 -0.16 11.79 -11.94
C SER A 83 -1.14 12.08 -10.81
N GLY A 84 -0.99 13.24 -10.16
CA GLY A 84 -1.74 13.60 -8.96
C GLY A 84 -1.28 12.84 -7.71
N GLY A 85 -2.20 12.67 -6.76
CA GLY A 85 -1.95 12.00 -5.48
C GLY A 85 -0.96 12.73 -4.55
N SER A 86 -0.65 12.10 -3.42
CA SER A 86 0.25 12.61 -2.40
C SER A 86 1.72 12.30 -2.73
N PRO A 87 2.58 13.31 -2.94
CA PRO A 87 4.04 13.12 -2.97
C PRO A 87 4.55 12.49 -1.68
N THR A 88 4.05 12.90 -0.51
CA THR A 88 4.49 12.35 0.78
C THR A 88 4.19 10.84 0.86
N ALA A 89 3.05 10.38 0.36
CA ALA A 89 2.73 8.96 0.30
C ALA A 89 3.65 8.17 -0.64
N ARG A 90 4.07 8.77 -1.77
CA ARG A 90 5.05 8.14 -2.68
C ARG A 90 6.41 8.00 -2.03
N ASP A 91 6.85 9.01 -1.29
CA ASP A 91 8.14 9.00 -0.61
C ASP A 91 8.14 7.91 0.48
N LEU A 92 7.09 7.84 1.31
CA LEU A 92 6.94 6.79 2.32
C LEU A 92 6.91 5.39 1.69
N LEU A 93 6.07 5.18 0.67
CA LEU A 93 5.93 3.87 0.04
C LEU A 93 7.21 3.47 -0.73
N GLY A 94 7.88 4.42 -1.37
CA GLY A 94 9.18 4.21 -2.02
C GLY A 94 10.25 3.79 -1.02
N ALA A 95 10.35 4.51 0.10
CA ALA A 95 11.27 4.19 1.19
C ALA A 95 11.00 2.79 1.78
N ALA A 96 9.73 2.40 1.92
CA ALA A 96 9.36 1.06 2.35
C ALA A 96 9.75 -0.03 1.32
N VAL A 97 9.55 0.23 0.02
CA VAL A 97 9.89 -0.71 -1.07
C VAL A 97 11.40 -0.96 -1.16
N THR A 98 12.23 0.07 -0.99
CA THR A 98 13.69 -0.01 -1.15
C THR A 98 14.48 0.03 0.17
N GLY A 99 13.78 0.04 1.30
CA GLY A 99 14.38 0.25 2.62
C GLY A 99 15.19 -0.93 3.15
N LYS A 100 15.52 -0.88 4.44
CA LYS A 100 16.24 -1.95 5.15
C LYS A 100 15.32 -3.01 5.78
N ASN A 101 14.03 -2.70 5.91
CA ASN A 101 13.04 -3.53 6.59
C ASN A 101 12.19 -4.28 5.56
N VAL A 102 11.85 -5.54 5.84
CA VAL A 102 10.90 -6.32 5.05
C VAL A 102 9.51 -6.23 5.67
N LEU A 103 8.51 -5.86 4.89
CA LEU A 103 7.11 -5.77 5.30
C LEU A 103 6.33 -6.94 4.69
N ILE A 104 5.70 -7.73 5.54
CA ILE A 104 4.86 -8.87 5.14
C ILE A 104 3.39 -8.50 5.38
N LEU A 105 2.59 -8.44 4.33
CA LEU A 105 1.16 -8.17 4.40
C LEU A 105 0.39 -9.48 4.60
N GLU A 106 -0.50 -9.50 5.59
CA GLU A 106 -1.27 -10.68 5.98
C GLU A 106 -2.75 -10.31 6.19
N ASP A 107 -3.64 -11.16 5.66
CA ASP A 107 -5.08 -11.02 5.90
C ASP A 107 -5.40 -11.46 7.33
N ALA A 108 -5.94 -10.53 8.11
CA ALA A 108 -6.38 -10.73 9.48
C ALA A 108 -7.90 -10.55 9.62
N SER A 109 -8.66 -10.67 8.53
CA SER A 109 -10.10 -10.45 8.53
C SER A 109 -10.84 -11.26 9.60
N ASN A 110 -11.66 -10.57 10.41
CA ASN A 110 -12.43 -11.10 11.53
C ASN A 110 -11.60 -11.53 12.75
N ARG A 111 -10.33 -11.13 12.84
CA ARG A 111 -9.53 -11.39 14.04
C ARG A 111 -9.87 -10.35 15.09
N SER A 112 -10.35 -10.81 16.25
CA SER A 112 -10.74 -9.91 17.34
C SER A 112 -9.59 -9.09 17.94
N ASP A 113 -8.33 -9.50 17.70
CA ASP A 113 -7.12 -8.85 18.22
C ASP A 113 -6.50 -7.81 17.26
N VAL A 114 -7.13 -7.56 16.10
CA VAL A 114 -6.72 -6.58 15.10
C VAL A 114 -7.87 -5.59 14.88
N VAL A 115 -7.59 -4.28 14.87
CA VAL A 115 -8.61 -3.24 14.66
C VAL A 115 -8.25 -2.49 13.39
N PHE A 116 -8.89 -2.85 12.26
CA PHE A 116 -8.51 -2.37 10.92
C PHE A 116 -7.12 -2.82 10.45
N CYS A 117 -6.04 -2.40 11.12
CA CYS A 117 -4.67 -2.77 10.81
C CYS A 117 -3.88 -3.01 12.10
N ARG A 118 -2.69 -3.59 12.00
CA ARG A 118 -1.70 -3.63 13.09
C ARG A 118 -0.36 -4.10 12.56
N VAL A 119 0.74 -3.47 12.97
CA VAL A 119 2.09 -3.98 12.74
C VAL A 119 2.64 -4.76 13.93
N ASN A 120 3.28 -5.90 13.65
CA ASN A 120 4.01 -6.70 14.64
C ASN A 120 5.44 -7.01 14.13
N PRO A 121 6.45 -7.08 15.02
CA PRO A 121 7.76 -7.62 14.65
C PRO A 121 7.64 -9.07 14.17
N GLY A 122 8.19 -9.35 12.99
CA GLY A 122 8.31 -10.69 12.43
C GLY A 122 9.58 -11.40 12.90
N ARG A 123 9.64 -12.72 12.68
CA ARG A 123 10.83 -13.54 12.95
C ARG A 123 11.13 -14.43 11.76
N TRP A 124 12.40 -14.47 11.36
CA TRP A 124 12.87 -15.42 10.34
C TRP A 124 12.99 -16.81 10.96
N THR A 125 12.55 -17.82 10.20
CA THR A 125 12.64 -19.23 10.61
C THR A 125 14.06 -19.79 10.48
N LYS A 126 14.90 -19.20 9.62
CA LYS A 126 16.29 -19.57 9.36
C LYS A 126 17.15 -18.32 9.15
N ASP A 127 18.42 -18.41 9.54
CA ASP A 127 19.45 -17.39 9.29
C ASP A 127 19.07 -15.97 9.74
N ALA A 128 18.34 -15.85 10.86
CA ALA A 128 17.79 -14.57 11.32
C ALA A 128 18.85 -13.47 11.47
N ALA A 129 20.09 -13.82 11.84
CA ALA A 129 21.20 -12.87 11.98
C ALA A 129 21.70 -12.28 10.65
N GLN A 130 21.45 -12.95 9.52
CA GLN A 130 21.88 -12.51 8.18
C GLN A 130 20.74 -11.88 7.38
N ARG A 131 19.52 -11.87 7.93
CA ARG A 131 18.32 -11.37 7.25
C ARG A 131 17.97 -9.97 7.76
N PRO A 132 17.44 -9.09 6.91
CA PRO A 132 16.94 -7.79 7.34
C PRO A 132 15.80 -7.94 8.36
N PRO A 133 15.57 -6.98 9.27
CA PRO A 133 14.39 -6.99 10.14
C PRO A 133 13.10 -7.16 9.33
N ALA A 134 12.19 -7.98 9.82
CA ALA A 134 10.90 -8.22 9.20
C ALA A 134 9.77 -7.74 10.11
N TYR A 135 8.71 -7.21 9.52
CA TYR A 135 7.50 -6.77 10.19
C TYR A 135 6.29 -7.35 9.47
N VAL A 136 5.30 -7.83 10.22
CA VAL A 136 4.05 -8.35 9.68
C VAL A 136 2.97 -7.31 9.90
N ILE A 137 2.43 -6.78 8.81
CA ILE A 137 1.27 -5.89 8.82
C ILE A 137 0.03 -6.74 8.64
N LEU A 138 -0.74 -6.86 9.72
CA LEU A 138 -2.03 -7.52 9.78
C LEU A 138 -3.10 -6.54 9.32
N ILE A 139 -3.99 -6.96 8.42
CA ILE A 139 -5.06 -6.11 7.89
C ILE A 139 -6.40 -6.84 8.05
N ASP A 140 -7.31 -6.27 8.84
CA ASP A 140 -8.70 -6.72 8.92
C ASP A 140 -9.53 -6.00 7.83
N PHE A 141 -9.61 -6.62 6.65
CA PHE A 141 -10.41 -6.08 5.55
C PHE A 141 -11.92 -6.10 5.86
N ALA A 142 -12.39 -6.98 6.75
CA ALA A 142 -13.80 -7.03 7.13
C ALA A 142 -14.18 -5.78 7.92
N ASP A 143 -13.30 -5.30 8.80
CA ASP A 143 -13.53 -4.09 9.59
C ASP A 143 -13.74 -2.85 8.71
N PHE A 144 -12.94 -2.67 7.64
CA PHE A 144 -13.14 -1.56 6.70
C PHE A 144 -14.51 -1.59 5.99
N SER A 145 -15.08 -2.79 5.80
CA SER A 145 -16.42 -2.95 5.20
C SER A 145 -17.58 -2.65 6.15
N ARG A 146 -17.31 -2.59 7.46
CA ARG A 146 -18.28 -2.33 8.53
C ARG A 146 -18.40 -0.84 8.87
N ILE A 147 -17.55 0.01 8.29
CA ILE A 147 -17.57 1.46 8.53
C ILE A 147 -18.66 2.11 7.67
N THR A 148 -19.39 3.03 8.27
CA THR A 148 -20.37 3.90 7.61
C THR A 148 -20.06 5.37 7.91
N GLY A 149 -20.72 6.31 7.24
CA GLY A 149 -20.58 7.73 7.55
C GLY A 149 -20.55 8.63 6.33
N ASP A 150 -20.00 9.82 6.52
CA ASP A 150 -19.88 10.82 5.47
C ASP A 150 -18.91 10.36 4.37
N ARG A 151 -19.29 10.56 3.11
CA ARG A 151 -18.47 10.17 1.94
C ARG A 151 -17.06 10.75 1.99
N ALA A 152 -16.91 11.99 2.45
CA ALA A 152 -15.61 12.65 2.56
C ALA A 152 -14.69 11.96 3.58
N ALA A 153 -15.26 11.49 4.71
CA ALA A 153 -14.52 10.76 5.72
C ALA A 153 -14.19 9.33 5.26
N LEU A 154 -15.12 8.65 4.57
CA LEU A 154 -14.90 7.31 4.01
C LEU A 154 -13.78 7.32 2.94
N ALA A 155 -13.70 8.37 2.12
CA ALA A 155 -12.58 8.53 1.19
C ALA A 155 -11.23 8.69 1.90
N ALA A 156 -11.24 9.29 3.09
CA ALA A 156 -10.08 9.59 3.93
C ALA A 156 -9.68 8.46 4.89
N PHE A 157 -10.49 7.40 5.00
CA PHE A 157 -10.25 6.27 5.89
C PHE A 157 -10.67 4.97 5.20
N ASN A 158 -9.70 4.27 4.65
CA ASN A 158 -9.86 2.99 3.97
C ASN A 158 -8.58 2.17 4.13
N VAL A 159 -8.59 0.94 3.64
CA VAL A 159 -7.47 0.01 3.80
C VAL A 159 -6.12 0.53 3.29
N GLY A 160 -6.10 1.38 2.26
CA GLY A 160 -4.87 2.01 1.78
C GLY A 160 -4.28 3.00 2.79
N TRP A 161 -5.13 3.78 3.45
CA TRP A 161 -4.70 4.69 4.52
C TRP A 161 -4.23 3.94 5.76
N GLY A 162 -4.93 2.87 6.15
CA GLY A 162 -4.51 2.00 7.24
C GLY A 162 -3.15 1.37 6.98
N LEU A 163 -2.91 0.85 5.77
CA LEU A 163 -1.60 0.30 5.41
C LEU A 163 -0.48 1.36 5.46
N LEU A 164 -0.71 2.58 4.96
CA LEU A 164 0.30 3.64 5.02
C LEU A 164 0.63 4.05 6.47
N HIS A 165 -0.35 4.04 7.37
CA HIS A 165 -0.15 4.28 8.80
C HIS A 165 0.81 3.23 9.40
N GLU A 166 0.56 1.94 9.15
CA GLU A 166 1.46 0.87 9.63
C GLU A 166 2.86 0.92 9.01
N ILE A 167 2.96 1.33 7.74
CA ILE A 167 4.25 1.50 7.08
C ILE A 167 5.05 2.63 7.74
N ASP A 168 4.40 3.73 8.13
CA ASP A 168 5.06 4.86 8.78
C ASP A 168 5.72 4.47 10.10
N HIS A 169 5.04 3.67 10.92
CA HIS A 169 5.62 3.10 12.14
C HIS A 169 6.91 2.32 11.88
N VAL A 170 7.05 1.66 10.73
CA VAL A 170 8.24 0.85 10.42
C VAL A 170 9.33 1.65 9.72
N VAL A 171 8.97 2.64 8.91
CA VAL A 171 9.94 3.41 8.10
C VAL A 171 10.53 4.56 8.90
N HIS A 172 9.71 5.26 9.69
CA HIS A 172 10.11 6.45 10.42
C HIS A 172 10.16 6.26 11.94
N ASP A 173 9.81 5.07 12.44
CA ASP A 173 9.67 4.80 13.88
C ASP A 173 8.66 5.76 14.56
N SER A 174 7.71 6.30 13.79
CA SER A 174 6.68 7.21 14.28
C SER A 174 5.86 6.56 15.38
N VAL A 175 5.40 7.36 16.36
CA VAL A 175 4.65 6.83 17.50
C VAL A 175 3.21 7.31 17.48
N ASP A 176 2.31 6.41 17.85
CA ASP A 176 0.92 6.76 18.13
C ASP A 176 0.78 7.69 19.34
N PRO A 177 -0.26 8.54 19.35
CA PRO A 177 -0.51 9.43 20.47
C PRO A 177 -0.78 8.62 21.74
N GLN A 178 -0.22 9.09 22.86
CA GLN A 178 -0.43 8.48 24.17
C GLN A 178 -1.58 9.15 24.94
N ARG A 179 -2.09 10.30 24.46
CA ARG A 179 -3.06 11.13 25.16
C ARG A 179 -4.25 11.48 24.28
N ILE A 180 -5.42 11.52 24.90
CA ILE A 180 -6.68 11.92 24.25
C ILE A 180 -6.56 13.36 23.74
N GLY A 181 -6.95 13.57 22.48
CA GLY A 181 -6.92 14.88 21.83
C GLY A 181 -5.64 15.19 21.05
N GLU A 182 -4.62 14.33 21.13
CA GLU A 182 -3.44 14.38 20.26
C GLU A 182 -3.65 13.48 19.04
N ALA A 183 -3.18 13.93 17.87
CA ALA A 183 -3.17 13.11 16.65
C ALA A 183 -1.96 12.15 16.65
N GLY A 184 -0.79 12.63 17.11
CA GLY A 184 0.47 11.88 17.09
C GLY A 184 1.26 12.09 15.80
N GLU A 185 2.55 11.77 15.83
CA GLU A 185 3.48 12.00 14.71
C GLU A 185 3.04 11.24 13.44
N CYS A 186 2.62 9.99 13.63
CA CYS A 186 2.14 9.14 12.54
C CYS A 186 0.89 9.77 11.86
N GLU A 187 -0.13 10.13 12.64
CA GLU A 187 -1.36 10.72 12.10
C GLU A 187 -1.13 12.10 11.48
N ASP A 188 -0.18 12.89 11.98
CA ASP A 188 0.19 14.17 11.36
C ASP A 188 0.76 13.97 9.95
N LEU A 189 1.60 12.95 9.74
CA LEU A 189 2.11 12.61 8.43
C LEU A 189 0.98 12.10 7.50
N ILE A 190 0.10 11.23 8.00
CA ILE A 190 -1.04 10.75 7.21
C ILE A 190 -2.00 11.90 6.86
N ASN A 191 -2.26 12.82 7.78
CA ASN A 191 -3.07 14.02 7.52
C ASN A 191 -2.44 14.94 6.47
N ARG A 192 -1.12 15.07 6.46
CA ARG A 192 -0.42 15.76 5.37
C ARG A 192 -0.69 15.09 4.02
N MET A 193 -0.62 13.76 3.93
CA MET A 193 -0.94 13.04 2.69
C MET A 193 -2.40 13.25 2.27
N ARG A 194 -3.34 13.19 3.21
CA ARG A 194 -4.77 13.47 2.93
C ARG A 194 -4.97 14.88 2.39
N ARG A 195 -4.31 15.88 2.97
CA ARG A 195 -4.35 17.27 2.52
C ARG A 195 -3.82 17.42 1.10
N GLU A 196 -2.72 16.75 0.77
CA GLU A 196 -2.16 16.71 -0.59
C GLU A 196 -3.14 16.08 -1.60
N CYS A 197 -3.94 15.11 -1.16
CA CYS A 197 -5.03 14.53 -1.95
C CYS A 197 -6.35 15.34 -1.93
N GLY A 198 -6.39 16.48 -1.23
CA GLY A 198 -7.60 17.28 -1.08
C GLY A 198 -8.71 16.59 -0.29
N LEU A 199 -8.37 15.69 0.63
CA LEU A 199 -9.31 14.95 1.48
C LEU A 199 -9.47 15.56 2.87
N ALA A 200 -10.46 15.09 3.62
CA ALA A 200 -10.65 15.48 5.01
C ALA A 200 -9.56 14.88 5.92
N GLU A 201 -9.09 15.63 6.90
CA GLU A 201 -8.05 15.28 7.87
C GLU A 201 -8.70 14.74 9.16
N ARG A 202 -8.12 13.72 9.78
CA ARG A 202 -8.59 13.19 11.06
C ARG A 202 -8.28 14.19 12.17
N VAL A 203 -9.28 14.50 12.99
CA VAL A 203 -9.14 15.50 14.07
C VAL A 203 -8.76 14.86 15.40
N GLU A 204 -9.29 13.68 15.66
CA GLU A 204 -9.16 12.97 16.94
C GLU A 204 -8.71 11.54 16.66
N TYR A 205 -7.69 11.07 17.37
CA TYR A 205 -7.25 9.68 17.28
C TYR A 205 -8.24 8.75 17.96
N TYR A 206 -8.65 9.12 19.16
CA TYR A 206 -9.62 8.35 19.93
C TYR A 206 -11.03 8.62 19.45
N PHE A 207 -11.89 7.62 19.64
CA PHE A 207 -13.29 7.75 19.31
C PHE A 207 -14.14 8.09 20.53
N THR A 208 -15.35 8.60 20.27
CA THR A 208 -16.38 8.73 21.29
C THR A 208 -17.38 7.58 21.18
N LEU A 209 -17.70 6.94 22.30
CA LEU A 209 -18.89 6.08 22.37
C LEU A 209 -20.14 6.94 22.34
N VAL A 210 -21.04 6.66 21.41
CA VAL A 210 -22.37 7.26 21.39
C VAL A 210 -23.30 6.37 22.20
N PRO A 211 -23.95 6.86 23.27
CA PRO A 211 -24.88 6.06 24.05
C PRO A 211 -25.99 5.52 23.14
N GLY A 212 -26.06 4.20 22.98
CA GLY A 212 -27.21 3.52 22.38
C GLY A 212 -28.39 3.50 23.35
N THR A 213 -29.62 3.37 22.82
CA THR A 213 -30.81 3.15 23.65
C THR A 213 -30.64 1.89 24.49
N THR A 214 -30.82 1.99 25.80
CA THR A 214 -30.68 0.92 26.80
C THR A 214 -31.83 -0.11 26.78
N ALA A 215 -32.43 -0.37 25.62
CA ALA A 215 -33.34 -1.51 25.50
C ALA A 215 -32.50 -2.78 25.63
N SER A 216 -32.68 -3.52 26.73
CA SER A 216 -31.74 -4.56 27.21
C SER A 216 -31.49 -5.74 26.26
N ALA A 217 -32.23 -5.83 25.15
CA ALA A 217 -32.07 -6.87 24.15
C ALA A 217 -31.01 -6.55 23.07
N PHE A 218 -30.65 -5.28 22.86
CA PHE A 218 -29.71 -4.86 21.82
C PHE A 218 -28.84 -3.69 22.28
N MET A 219 -27.67 -3.99 22.85
CA MET A 219 -26.69 -2.96 23.18
C MET A 219 -25.76 -2.73 21.99
N THR A 220 -26.06 -1.74 21.14
CA THR A 220 -25.13 -1.29 20.10
C THR A 220 -24.10 -0.33 20.70
N ARG A 221 -22.81 -0.62 20.53
CA ARG A 221 -21.71 0.25 21.00
C ARG A 221 -21.19 1.05 19.82
N LEU A 222 -21.93 2.10 19.45
CA LEU A 222 -21.55 2.93 18.31
C LEU A 222 -20.33 3.78 18.64
N VAL A 223 -19.37 3.72 17.73
CA VAL A 223 -18.13 4.45 17.76
C VAL A 223 -18.15 5.49 16.66
N ARG A 224 -17.66 6.71 16.93
CA ARG A 224 -17.50 7.75 15.91
C ARG A 224 -16.09 8.31 15.85
N LEU A 225 -15.65 8.63 14.62
CA LEU A 225 -14.37 9.28 14.34
C LEU A 225 -14.58 10.56 13.54
N ALA A 226 -13.97 11.65 13.98
CA ALA A 226 -14.14 12.98 13.40
C ALA A 226 -13.09 13.30 12.33
N PHE A 227 -13.54 13.85 11.21
CA PHE A 227 -12.70 14.41 10.16
C PHE A 227 -13.07 15.87 9.89
N GLU A 228 -12.11 16.68 9.48
CA GLU A 228 -12.30 18.08 9.11
C GLU A 228 -11.64 18.38 7.77
N GLN A 229 -12.28 19.20 6.95
CA GLN A 229 -11.68 19.69 5.71
C GLN A 229 -11.81 21.21 5.65
N ARG A 230 -10.72 21.87 5.25
CA ARG A 230 -10.73 23.30 4.93
C ARG A 230 -11.18 23.46 3.49
N THR A 231 -12.25 24.21 3.25
CA THR A 231 -12.63 24.60 1.90
C THR A 231 -11.89 25.88 1.51
N PRO A 232 -11.35 25.99 0.27
CA PRO A 232 -10.65 27.19 -0.18
C PRO A 232 -11.50 28.46 -0.05
N GLU A 233 -12.82 28.36 -0.24
CA GLU A 233 -13.72 29.50 -0.15
C GLU A 233 -13.99 29.95 1.30
N GLN A 234 -13.71 29.11 2.31
CA GLN A 234 -14.03 29.38 3.71
C GLN A 234 -12.79 29.26 4.59
N ASN A 235 -11.79 30.10 4.35
CA ASN A 235 -10.55 30.21 5.14
C ASN A 235 -10.74 30.29 6.67
N LYS A 236 -11.98 30.48 7.18
CA LYS A 236 -12.30 30.48 8.61
C LYS A 236 -13.20 29.34 9.10
N LYS A 237 -13.91 28.59 8.25
CA LYS A 237 -14.82 27.53 8.71
C LYS A 237 -14.37 26.17 8.18
N LYS A 238 -14.06 25.27 9.10
CA LYS A 238 -13.81 23.86 8.77
C LYS A 238 -15.15 23.13 8.71
N LYS A 239 -15.35 22.33 7.67
CA LYS A 239 -16.49 21.41 7.61
C LYS A 239 -16.11 20.11 8.30
N ARG A 240 -16.97 19.64 9.21
CA ARG A 240 -16.77 18.41 9.98
C ARG A 240 -17.54 17.25 9.36
N TYR A 241 -16.93 16.07 9.36
CA TYR A 241 -17.45 14.82 8.83
C TYR A 241 -17.24 13.70 9.86
N TRP A 242 -18.04 12.65 9.76
CA TRP A 242 -18.02 11.55 10.71
C TRP A 242 -17.92 10.19 10.02
N LEU A 243 -17.11 9.31 10.60
CA LEU A 243 -17.22 7.86 10.42
C LEU A 243 -17.87 7.25 11.64
N VAL A 244 -18.63 6.19 11.42
CA VAL A 244 -19.36 5.47 12.46
C VAL A 244 -19.28 3.97 12.20
N TRP A 245 -19.04 3.20 13.26
CA TRP A 245 -19.13 1.73 13.23
C TRP A 245 -19.61 1.20 14.59
N ASP A 246 -20.01 -0.07 14.63
CA ASP A 246 -20.34 -0.77 15.87
C ASP A 246 -19.08 -1.46 16.42
N ALA A 247 -18.66 -1.10 17.63
CA ALA A 247 -17.52 -1.72 18.32
C ALA A 247 -17.73 -3.20 18.63
N SER A 248 -18.97 -3.70 18.60
CA SER A 248 -19.24 -5.13 18.73
C SER A 248 -18.97 -5.91 17.44
N LEU A 249 -18.88 -5.21 16.30
CA LEU A 249 -18.62 -5.81 14.99
C LEU A 249 -17.18 -5.57 14.51
N VAL A 250 -16.52 -4.52 14.97
CA VAL A 250 -15.12 -4.20 14.67
C VAL A 250 -14.24 -4.67 15.83
N GLY A 251 -13.06 -5.23 15.55
CA GLY A 251 -12.18 -5.82 16.57
C GLY A 251 -11.75 -4.87 17.70
N GLY A 252 -11.07 -5.42 18.71
CA GLY A 252 -10.32 -4.66 19.73
C GLY A 252 -11.13 -3.91 20.79
N PHE A 253 -12.44 -4.17 20.92
CA PHE A 253 -13.18 -3.74 22.10
C PHE A 253 -12.92 -4.69 23.28
N SER A 254 -12.21 -4.21 24.30
CA SER A 254 -12.15 -4.88 25.61
C SER A 254 -13.17 -4.24 26.55
N GLU A 255 -13.94 -5.06 27.27
CA GLU A 255 -14.93 -4.58 28.26
C GLU A 255 -14.29 -3.69 29.34
N ASP A 256 -12.99 -3.89 29.59
CA ASP A 256 -12.23 -3.17 30.62
C ASP A 256 -11.79 -1.77 30.14
N ASN A 257 -11.75 -1.52 28.83
CA ASN A 257 -11.27 -0.26 28.26
C ASN A 257 -12.42 0.55 27.66
N LYS A 258 -12.89 1.57 28.40
CA LYS A 258 -13.86 2.58 27.90
C LYS A 258 -13.34 3.43 26.75
N ILE A 259 -12.08 3.23 26.35
CA ILE A 259 -11.40 3.90 25.25
C ILE A 259 -10.68 2.78 24.48
N ALA A 260 -11.16 2.42 23.29
CA ALA A 260 -10.29 1.68 22.38
C ALA A 260 -9.50 2.69 21.54
N ALA A 261 -8.19 2.50 21.51
CA ALA A 261 -7.39 3.12 20.47
C ALA A 261 -7.62 2.26 19.21
N VAL A 262 -7.92 2.90 18.09
CA VAL A 262 -7.60 2.29 16.81
C VAL A 262 -6.08 2.24 16.81
N ARG A 263 -5.49 1.06 16.79
CA ARG A 263 -4.04 0.80 16.65
C ARG A 263 -3.88 -0.16 15.50
#